data_AF-A0A355YI80-F1
#
_entry.id   AF-A0A355YI80-F1
#
_cell.length_a   1.000
_cell.length_b   1.000
_cell.length_c   1.000
_cell.angle_alpha   90.00
_cell.angle_beta   90.00
_cell.angle_gamma   90.00
#
_symmetry.space_group_name_H-M   'P 1'
#
loop_
_entity.id
_entity.type
_entity.pdbx_description
1 polymer ?
#
loop_
_entity_poly.entity_id
_entity_poly.type
_entity_poly.pdbx_seq_one_letter_code
_entity_poly.pdbx_strand_id
1 'polypeptide(L)' 'DEPDRARIVGALERAGGVIAQAAADLGLSRQALYRRMDRHGIPRE' A
#
# COMPACT_ATOMS: atom_id res chain seq x y z
N ASP A 1 2.35 -0.14 14.45
CA ASP A 1 1.20 0.65 13.99
C ASP A 1 0.76 0.23 12.60
N GLU A 2 -0.55 0.23 12.37
CA GLU A 2 -1.14 0.01 11.05
C GLU A 2 -0.95 1.26 10.19
N PRO A 3 -0.45 1.19 8.94
CA PRO A 3 -0.38 2.36 8.09
C PRO A 3 -1.80 2.79 7.70
N ASP A 4 -2.07 4.07 7.91
CA ASP A 4 -3.32 4.69 7.47
C ASP A 4 -3.38 4.82 5.93
N ARG A 5 -4.54 5.30 5.46
CA ARG A 5 -4.77 5.52 4.02
C ARG A 5 -3.73 6.45 3.39
N ALA A 6 -3.33 7.53 4.06
CA ALA A 6 -2.41 8.51 3.50
C ALA A 6 -1.01 7.92 3.31
N ARG A 7 -0.53 7.16 4.29
CA ARG A 7 0.76 6.43 4.19
C ARG A 7 0.74 5.40 3.08
N ILE A 8 -0.37 4.69 2.89
CA ILE A 8 -0.51 3.71 1.81
C ILE A 8 -0.50 4.39 0.44
N VAL A 9 -1.31 5.43 0.23
CA VAL A 9 -1.36 6.16 -1.04
C VAL A 9 -0.01 6.75 -1.40
N GLY A 10 0.66 7.43 -0.46
CA GLY A 10 1.98 8.00 -0.73
C GLY A 10 3.04 6.94 -1.06
N ALA A 11 2.96 5.73 -0.47
CA ALA A 11 3.86 4.64 -0.84
C ALA A 11 3.58 4.11 -2.26
N LEU A 12 2.31 4.00 -2.64
CA LEU A 12 1.91 3.59 -4.00
C LEU A 12 2.36 4.60 -5.06
N GLU A 13 2.20 5.90 -4.78
CA GLU A 13 2.65 6.99 -5.66
C GLU A 13 4.18 6.97 -5.85
N ARG A 14 4.95 6.88 -4.75
CA ARG A 14 6.42 6.81 -4.81
C ARG A 14 6.91 5.56 -5.54
N ALA A 15 6.20 4.44 -5.38
CA ALA A 15 6.50 3.19 -6.06
C ALA A 15 6.08 3.19 -7.54
N GLY A 16 5.39 4.23 -8.03
CA GLY A 16 4.92 4.30 -9.42
C GLY A 16 4.03 3.14 -9.82
N GLY A 17 3.17 2.67 -8.90
CA GLY A 17 2.28 1.52 -9.13
C GLY A 17 2.92 0.14 -8.90
N VAL A 18 4.22 0.06 -8.60
CA VAL A 18 4.88 -1.21 -8.27
C VAL A 18 4.50 -1.65 -6.85
N ILE A 19 3.45 -2.47 -6.74
CA ILE A 19 2.91 -2.95 -5.45
C ILE A 19 3.97 -3.60 -4.56
N ALA A 20 4.91 -4.35 -5.13
CA ALA A 20 5.98 -4.99 -4.36
C ALA A 20 6.88 -3.95 -3.66
N GLN A 21 7.20 -2.85 -4.33
CA GLN A 21 8.01 -1.78 -3.77
C GLN A 21 7.25 -1.01 -2.70
N ALA A 22 5.99 -0.64 -2.98
CA ALA A 22 5.14 0.02 -1.99
C ALA A 22 4.96 -0.82 -0.71
N ALA A 23 4.82 -2.14 -0.86
CA ALA A 23 4.73 -3.06 0.28
C ALA A 23 6.05 -3.10 1.08
N ALA A 24 7.19 -3.19 0.39
CA ALA A 24 8.51 -3.15 1.03
C ALA A 24 8.75 -1.84 1.80
N ASP A 25 8.41 -0.70 1.21
CA ASP A 25 8.52 0.63 1.84
C ASP A 25 7.69 0.75 3.12
N LEU A 26 6.57 0.02 3.20
CA LEU A 26 5.69 -0.02 4.37
C LEU A 26 6.04 -1.13 5.36
N GLY A 27 7.06 -1.95 5.08
CA GLY A 27 7.41 -3.12 5.90
C GLY A 27 6.34 -4.23 5.87
N LEU A 28 5.59 -4.33 4.76
CA LEU A 28 4.48 -5.26 4.59
C LEU A 28 4.78 -6.31 3.50
N SER A 29 4.10 -7.44 3.58
CA SER A 29 3.95 -8.31 2.41
C SER A 29 2.94 -7.71 1.42
N ARG A 30 3.01 -8.11 0.14
CA ARG A 30 2.03 -7.68 -0.89
C ARG A 30 0.59 -7.98 -0.47
N GLN A 31 0.34 -9.18 0.06
CA GLN A 31 -0.99 -9.58 0.52
C GLN A 31 -1.47 -8.72 1.70
N ALA A 32 -0.56 -8.34 2.59
CA ALA A 32 -0.87 -7.44 3.69
C ALA A 32 -1.21 -6.02 3.19
N LEU A 33 -0.52 -5.53 2.16
CA LEU A 33 -0.85 -4.27 1.50
C LEU A 33 -2.23 -4.33 0.83
N TYR A 34 -2.53 -5.38 0.05
CA TYR A 34 -3.84 -5.52 -0.61
C TYR A 34 -5.01 -5.49 0.38
N ARG A 35 -4.93 -6.20 1.51
CA ARG A 35 -6.01 -6.18 2.52
C ARG A 35 -6.25 -4.78 3.10
N ARG A 36 -5.20 -3.97 3.21
CA ARG A 36 -5.30 -2.59 3.70
C ARG A 36 -5.84 -1.66 2.64
N MET A 37 -5.42 -1.85 1.38
CA MET A 37 -6.04 -1.15 0.26
C MET A 37 -7.55 -1.41 0.23
N ASP A 38 -7.99 -2.65 0.38
CA ASP A 38 -9.41 -3.00 0.45
C ASP A 38 -10.11 -2.33 1.64
N ARG A 39 -9.51 -2.39 2.83
CA ARG A 39 -10.06 -1.74 4.05
C ARG A 39 -10.21 -0.22 3.89
N HIS A 40 -9.29 0.43 3.19
CA HIS A 40 -9.27 1.88 3.00
C HIS A 40 -9.92 2.34 1.68
N GLY A 41 -10.52 1.42 0.91
CA GLY A 41 -11.15 1.73 -0.37
C GLY A 41 -10.16 2.29 -1.41
N ILE A 42 -8.92 1.80 -1.41
CA ILE A 42 -7.88 2.19 -2.37
C ILE A 42 -7.97 1.26 -3.59
N PRO A 43 -8.16 1.80 -4.81
CA PRO A 43 -8.22 1.01 -6.04
C PRO A 43 -6.91 0.25 -6.32
N ARG A 44 -7.03 -0.84 -7.09
CA ARG A 44 -5.92 -1.67 -7.58
C ARG A 44 -5.75 -1.42 -9.08
N GLU A 45 -5.35 -0.20 -9.44
CA GLU A 45 -5.04 0.15 -10.84
C GLU A 45 -3.63 -0.29 -11.23
#